data_AF-A0A6G2I3T4-F1
#
_entry.id   AF-A0A6G2I3T4-F1
#
_cell.length_a   1.000
_cell.length_b   1.000
_cell.length_c   1.000
_cell.angle_alpha   90.00
_cell.angle_beta   90.00
_cell.angle_gamma   90.00
#
_symmetry.space_group_name_H-M   'P 1'
#
loop_
_entity.id
_entity.type
_entity.pdbx_description
1 polymer ?
#
loop_
_entity_poly.entity_id
_entity_poly.type
_entity_poly.pdbx_seq_one_letter_code
_entity_poly.pdbx_strand_id
1 'polypeptide(L)'
;MREQGVFTRNWVDTIENVVGVAEALASAAFRAHVPNAEDHLRGKGNIFQRLEDMADLFVATGHTDIRTILDPATWQRLTETWATRHVFTHNDGVVDAKYLTRVPGSSAQLGQRLVLTEERCRQALSDTKTLCETVVDVMH
;
A
#
# COMPACT_ATOMS: atom_id res chain seq x y z
N MET A 1 24.58 17.38 -7.38
CA MET A 1 24.57 15.91 -7.56
C MET A 1 24.35 15.14 -6.24
N ARG A 2 24.95 15.54 -5.11
CA ARG A 2 24.68 14.90 -3.79
C ARG A 2 23.25 15.09 -3.28
N GLU A 3 22.69 16.29 -3.43
CA GLU A 3 21.34 16.62 -2.94
C GLU A 3 20.24 15.80 -3.64
N GLN A 4 20.31 15.65 -4.97
CA GLN A 4 19.35 14.83 -5.74
C GLN A 4 19.34 13.36 -5.27
N GLY A 5 20.50 12.78 -4.94
CA GLY A 5 20.57 11.42 -4.41
C GLY A 5 19.99 11.27 -2.99
N VAL A 6 20.17 12.29 -2.14
CA VAL A 6 19.57 12.33 -0.79
C VAL A 6 18.06 12.42 -0.88
N PHE A 7 17.53 13.28 -1.76
CA PHE A 7 16.10 13.37 -1.91
C PHE A 7 15.49 12.08 -2.46
N THR A 8 16.13 11.42 -3.44
CA THR A 8 15.68 10.10 -3.93
C THR A 8 15.55 9.08 -2.82
N ARG A 9 16.51 9.04 -1.90
CA ARG A 9 16.45 8.15 -0.74
C ARG A 9 15.29 8.50 0.18
N ASN A 10 15.12 9.77 0.54
CA ASN A 10 14.05 10.22 1.42
C ASN A 10 12.65 9.91 0.83
N TRP A 11 12.49 10.02 -0.49
CA TRP A 11 11.25 9.66 -1.17
C TRP A 11 10.96 8.16 -1.10
N VAL A 12 11.98 7.32 -1.32
CA VAL A 12 11.84 5.86 -1.16
C VAL A 12 11.46 5.51 0.27
N ASP A 13 12.18 6.04 1.25
CA ASP A 13 11.91 5.81 2.68
C ASP A 13 10.49 6.25 3.04
N THR A 14 9.99 7.35 2.46
CA THR A 14 8.60 7.80 2.65
C THR A 14 7.60 6.76 2.15
N ILE A 15 7.78 6.23 0.94
CA ILE A 15 6.90 5.21 0.36
C ILE A 15 6.92 3.92 1.20
N GLU A 16 8.08 3.51 1.72
CA GLU A 16 8.17 2.34 2.59
C GLU A 16 7.45 2.57 3.93
N ASN A 17 7.63 3.74 4.54
CA ASN A 17 7.05 4.08 5.82
C ASN A 17 5.51 4.21 5.77
N VAL A 18 4.94 4.79 4.72
CA VAL A 18 3.47 4.93 4.62
C VAL A 18 2.78 3.57 4.56
N VAL A 19 3.35 2.60 3.86
CA VAL A 19 2.81 1.22 3.83
C VAL A 19 2.90 0.59 5.23
N GLY A 20 3.99 0.79 5.95
CA GLY A 20 4.15 0.29 7.33
C GLY A 20 3.14 0.93 8.30
N VAL A 21 2.83 2.22 8.14
CA VAL A 21 1.81 2.90 8.95
C VAL A 21 0.42 2.32 8.68
N ALA A 22 0.05 2.15 7.41
CA ALA A 22 -1.23 1.56 7.03
C ALA A 22 -1.37 0.12 7.55
N GLU A 23 -0.31 -0.68 7.43
CA GLU A 23 -0.24 -2.03 7.98
C GLU A 23 -0.49 -2.04 9.49
N ALA A 24 0.27 -1.24 10.24
CA ALA A 24 0.17 -1.21 11.70
C ALA A 24 -1.22 -0.80 12.18
N LEU A 25 -1.81 0.22 11.54
CA LEU A 25 -3.15 0.69 11.86
C LEU A 25 -4.21 -0.37 11.53
N ALA A 26 -4.22 -0.91 10.32
CA ALA A 26 -5.20 -1.91 9.89
C ALA A 26 -5.12 -3.17 10.75
N SER A 27 -3.90 -3.61 11.06
CA SER A 27 -3.60 -4.74 11.92
C SER A 27 -4.12 -4.54 13.35
N ALA A 28 -3.99 -3.33 13.90
CA ALA A 28 -4.51 -2.99 15.22
C ALA A 28 -6.05 -2.86 15.22
N ALA A 29 -6.62 -2.14 14.24
CA ALA A 29 -8.05 -1.92 14.11
C ALA A 29 -8.81 -3.24 13.95
N PHE A 30 -8.31 -4.13 13.08
CA PHE A 30 -8.89 -5.45 12.87
C PHE A 30 -8.89 -6.29 14.15
N ARG A 31 -7.77 -6.35 14.87
CA ARG A 31 -7.69 -7.11 16.13
C ARG A 31 -8.57 -6.57 17.24
N ALA A 32 -8.81 -5.25 17.25
CA ALA A 32 -9.65 -4.62 18.25
C ALA A 32 -11.14 -4.92 18.04
N HIS A 33 -11.59 -5.11 16.79
CA HIS A 33 -13.02 -5.15 16.45
C HIS A 33 -13.51 -6.49 15.88
N VAL A 34 -12.61 -7.36 15.40
CA VAL A 34 -12.98 -8.68 14.88
C VAL A 34 -12.83 -9.75 15.96
N PRO A 35 -13.93 -10.42 16.38
CA PRO A 35 -13.86 -11.55 17.30
C PRO A 35 -13.01 -12.69 16.71
N ASN A 36 -12.21 -13.35 17.53
CA ASN A 36 -11.31 -14.42 17.11
C ASN A 36 -10.38 -14.01 15.94
N ALA A 37 -9.94 -12.75 15.91
CA ALA A 37 -9.07 -12.21 14.84
C ALA A 37 -7.89 -13.13 14.49
N GLU A 38 -7.24 -13.75 15.48
CA GLU A 38 -6.10 -14.64 15.25
C GLU A 38 -6.46 -15.92 14.46
N ASP A 39 -7.70 -16.43 14.56
CA ASP A 39 -8.16 -17.53 13.72
C ASP A 39 -8.28 -17.10 12.26
N HIS A 40 -8.79 -15.88 12.03
CA HIS A 40 -8.86 -15.30 10.68
C HIS A 40 -7.47 -15.00 10.10
N LEU A 41 -6.49 -14.66 10.93
CA LEU A 41 -5.12 -14.32 10.50
C LEU A 41 -4.19 -15.53 10.35
N ARG A 42 -4.54 -16.68 10.94
CA ARG A 42 -3.72 -17.89 10.94
C ARG A 42 -3.32 -18.29 9.52
N GLY A 43 -2.01 -18.41 9.29
CA GLY A 43 -1.45 -18.86 8.01
C GLY A 43 -1.47 -17.81 6.87
N LYS A 44 -1.95 -16.58 7.11
CA LYS A 44 -2.04 -15.55 6.06
C LYS A 44 -0.77 -14.70 5.89
N GLY A 45 0.23 -14.88 6.75
CA GLY A 45 1.46 -14.09 6.75
C GLY A 45 1.19 -12.61 6.99
N ASN A 46 1.99 -11.72 6.40
CA ASN A 46 1.78 -10.28 6.51
C ASN A 46 0.67 -9.80 5.56
N ILE A 47 -0.59 -10.13 5.88
CA ILE A 47 -1.75 -9.81 5.05
C ILE A 47 -2.03 -8.30 4.98
N PHE A 48 -1.74 -7.55 6.04
CA PHE A 48 -1.97 -6.09 6.08
C PHE A 48 -0.98 -5.30 5.22
N GLN A 49 0.15 -5.89 4.80
CA GLN A 49 1.01 -5.33 3.74
C GLN A 49 0.51 -5.63 2.33
N ARG A 50 -0.56 -6.39 2.16
CA ARG A 50 -1.12 -6.77 0.84
C ARG A 50 -2.48 -6.10 0.69
N LEU A 51 -2.50 -4.94 0.02
CA LEU A 51 -3.65 -4.04 -0.05
C LEU A 51 -4.98 -4.74 -0.43
N GLU A 52 -4.97 -5.55 -1.49
CA GLU A 52 -6.16 -6.30 -1.93
C GLU A 52 -6.58 -7.36 -0.91
N ASP A 53 -5.64 -8.19 -0.45
CA ASP A 53 -5.94 -9.25 0.51
C ASP A 53 -6.45 -8.68 1.85
N MET A 54 -5.98 -7.49 2.24
CA MET A 54 -6.48 -6.77 3.41
C MET A 54 -7.94 -6.33 3.21
N ALA A 55 -8.29 -5.76 2.06
CA ALA A 55 -9.67 -5.40 1.76
C ALA A 55 -10.58 -6.65 1.73
N ASP A 56 -10.13 -7.72 1.09
CA ASP A 56 -10.86 -8.99 1.04
C ASP A 56 -11.02 -9.61 2.43
N LEU A 57 -10.01 -9.48 3.30
CA LEU A 57 -10.09 -9.93 4.69
C LEU A 57 -11.22 -9.20 5.43
N PHE A 58 -11.32 -7.89 5.30
CA PHE A 58 -12.36 -7.09 5.96
C PHE A 58 -13.76 -7.53 5.52
N VAL A 59 -13.96 -7.69 4.21
CA VAL A 59 -15.22 -8.20 3.64
C VAL A 59 -15.54 -9.59 4.15
N ALA A 60 -14.56 -10.50 4.17
CA ALA A 60 -14.74 -11.86 4.66
C ALA A 60 -15.13 -11.92 6.15
N THR A 61 -14.80 -10.89 6.92
CA THR A 61 -15.19 -10.74 8.33
C THR A 61 -16.47 -9.92 8.54
N GLY A 62 -17.18 -9.55 7.46
CA GLY A 62 -18.47 -8.87 7.53
C GLY A 62 -18.42 -7.35 7.56
N HIS A 63 -17.24 -6.75 7.36
CA HIS A 63 -17.09 -5.30 7.28
C HIS A 63 -17.35 -4.81 5.85
N THR A 64 -17.66 -3.51 5.71
CA THR A 64 -17.84 -2.87 4.41
C THR A 64 -16.58 -2.98 3.56
N ASP A 65 -16.76 -3.17 2.26
CA ASP A 65 -15.64 -3.14 1.33
C ASP A 65 -15.09 -1.72 1.22
N ILE A 66 -13.89 -1.49 1.76
CA ILE A 66 -13.19 -0.20 1.74
C ILE A 66 -13.01 0.34 0.31
N ARG A 67 -12.98 -0.55 -0.70
CA ARG A 67 -12.85 -0.19 -2.13
C ARG A 67 -14.10 0.48 -2.69
N THR A 68 -15.23 0.34 -2.03
CA THR A 68 -16.49 1.01 -2.43
C THR A 68 -16.66 2.38 -1.78
N ILE A 69 -15.90 2.66 -0.71
CA ILE A 69 -15.89 3.94 0.00
C ILE A 69 -14.82 4.85 -0.60
N LEU A 70 -13.62 4.29 -0.83
CA LEU A 70 -12.57 4.96 -1.59
C LEU A 70 -12.99 5.04 -3.05
N ASP A 71 -12.82 6.20 -3.69
CA ASP A 71 -13.06 6.30 -5.13
C ASP A 71 -12.08 5.41 -5.91
N PRO A 72 -12.45 4.92 -7.11
CA PRO A 72 -11.61 4.00 -7.88
C PRO A 72 -10.22 4.57 -8.21
N ALA A 73 -10.11 5.89 -8.39
CA ALA A 73 -8.82 6.50 -8.70
C ALA A 73 -7.89 6.49 -7.49
N THR A 74 -8.41 6.76 -6.28
CA THR A 74 -7.64 6.63 -5.03
C THR A 74 -7.19 5.19 -4.80
N TRP A 75 -8.07 4.20 -5.00
CA TRP A 75 -7.68 2.79 -4.88
C TRP A 75 -6.59 2.38 -5.87
N GLN A 76 -6.68 2.84 -7.11
CA GLN A 76 -5.65 2.61 -8.11
C GLN A 76 -4.31 3.23 -7.68
N ARG A 77 -4.28 4.48 -7.21
CA ARG A 77 -3.05 5.14 -6.76
C ARG A 77 -2.42 4.46 -5.53
N LEU A 78 -3.25 3.92 -4.62
CA LEU A 78 -2.78 3.08 -3.52
C LEU A 78 -2.15 1.79 -4.06
N THR A 79 -2.79 1.12 -5.00
CA THR A 79 -2.24 -0.09 -5.65
C THR A 79 -0.87 0.19 -6.28
N GLU A 80 -0.73 1.33 -6.95
CA GLU A 80 0.55 1.78 -7.52
C GLU A 80 1.61 2.07 -6.45
N THR A 81 1.20 2.65 -5.32
CA THR A 81 2.08 2.92 -4.17
C THR A 81 2.63 1.61 -3.58
N TRP A 82 1.76 0.60 -3.38
CA TRP A 82 2.16 -0.72 -2.89
C TRP A 82 3.06 -1.45 -3.89
N ALA A 83 2.75 -1.38 -5.19
CA ALA A 83 3.60 -1.95 -6.24
C ALA A 83 4.98 -1.28 -6.26
N THR A 84 5.04 0.05 -6.08
CA THR A 84 6.28 0.82 -6.03
C THR A 84 7.13 0.45 -4.81
N ARG A 85 6.50 0.34 -3.63
CA ARG A 85 7.14 -0.17 -2.41
C ARG A 85 7.72 -1.57 -2.63
N HIS A 86 6.99 -2.47 -3.29
CA HIS A 86 7.52 -3.80 -3.64
C HIS A 86 8.80 -3.69 -4.48
N VAL A 87 8.81 -2.85 -5.51
CA VAL A 87 9.99 -2.68 -6.38
C VAL A 87 11.19 -2.14 -5.61
N PHE A 88 11.02 -1.13 -4.76
CA PHE A 88 12.14 -0.58 -3.99
C PHE A 88 12.65 -1.54 -2.91
N THR A 89 11.76 -2.18 -2.15
CA THR A 89 12.17 -3.07 -1.05
C THR A 89 12.72 -4.41 -1.54
N HIS A 90 12.20 -4.97 -2.63
CA HIS A 90 12.53 -6.33 -3.07
C HIS A 90 13.37 -6.42 -4.33
N ASN A 91 13.40 -5.39 -5.17
CA ASN A 91 14.11 -5.42 -6.44
C ASN A 91 15.05 -4.21 -6.63
N ASP A 92 15.48 -3.58 -5.53
CA ASP A 92 16.39 -2.43 -5.54
C ASP A 92 15.97 -1.34 -6.54
N GLY A 93 14.66 -1.05 -6.57
CA GLY A 93 14.07 -0.05 -7.44
C GLY A 93 13.96 -0.45 -8.92
N VAL A 94 14.31 -1.68 -9.29
CA VAL A 94 14.21 -2.19 -10.66
C VAL A 94 12.81 -2.76 -10.92
N VAL A 95 12.18 -2.38 -12.03
CA VAL A 95 10.86 -2.85 -12.41
C VAL A 95 10.90 -4.33 -12.78
N ASP A 96 10.01 -5.12 -12.18
CA ASP A 96 9.78 -6.53 -12.49
C ASP A 96 8.41 -6.75 -13.16
N ALA A 97 8.16 -7.99 -13.57
CA ALA A 97 6.88 -8.37 -14.18
C ALA A 97 5.70 -8.16 -13.21
N LYS A 98 5.92 -8.37 -11.91
CA LYS A 98 4.89 -8.22 -10.87
C LYS A 98 4.40 -6.78 -10.77
N TYR A 99 5.30 -5.80 -10.88
CA TYR A 99 4.96 -4.39 -10.95
C TYR A 99 4.09 -4.08 -12.17
N LEU A 100 4.50 -4.51 -13.36
CA LEU A 100 3.76 -4.22 -14.60
C LEU A 100 2.38 -4.89 -14.63
N THR A 101 2.23 -6.06 -14.02
CA THR A 101 0.91 -6.68 -13.84
C THR A 101 0.01 -5.87 -12.91
N ARG A 102 0.57 -5.27 -11.86
CA ARG A 102 -0.18 -4.46 -10.88
C ARG A 102 -0.44 -3.03 -11.33
N VAL A 103 0.39 -2.51 -12.22
CA VAL A 103 0.31 -1.14 -12.76
C VAL A 103 0.32 -1.17 -14.30
N PRO A 104 -0.74 -1.68 -14.94
CA PRO A 104 -0.76 -1.87 -16.40
C PRO A 104 -0.74 -0.54 -17.18
N GLY A 105 -1.12 0.57 -16.57
CA GLY A 105 -1.02 1.91 -17.15
C GLY A 105 0.36 2.56 -17.06
N SER A 106 1.35 1.89 -16.45
CA SER A 106 2.69 2.45 -16.32
C SER A 106 3.41 2.51 -17.67
N SER A 107 4.11 3.63 -17.92
CA SER A 107 5.06 3.74 -19.04
C SER A 107 6.42 3.09 -18.75
N ALA A 108 6.62 2.54 -17.56
CA ALA A 108 7.87 1.90 -17.16
C ALA A 108 8.09 0.57 -17.90
N GLN A 109 9.36 0.22 -18.11
CA GLN A 109 9.76 -1.00 -18.80
C GLN A 109 10.37 -2.03 -17.84
N LEU A 110 10.24 -3.32 -18.16
CA LEU A 110 10.89 -4.39 -17.40
C LEU A 110 12.40 -4.16 -17.33
N GLY A 111 12.99 -4.22 -16.13
CA GLY A 111 14.41 -3.95 -15.91
C GLY A 111 14.78 -2.46 -15.80
N GLN A 112 13.85 -1.55 -16.01
CA GLN A 112 14.07 -0.11 -15.81
C GLN A 112 14.12 0.20 -14.31
N ARG A 113 15.02 1.09 -13.88
CA ARG A 113 14.97 1.65 -12.53
C ARG A 113 13.84 2.69 -12.42
N LEU A 114 12.92 2.48 -11.49
CA LEU A 114 11.86 3.43 -11.16
C LEU A 114 12.46 4.71 -10.58
N VAL A 115 11.88 5.83 -10.97
CA VAL A 115 12.20 7.15 -10.42
C VAL A 115 10.98 7.65 -9.66
N LEU A 116 11.18 8.02 -8.40
CA LEU A 116 10.16 8.69 -7.60
C LEU A 116 10.28 10.19 -7.78
N THR A 117 9.12 10.84 -7.88
CA THR A 117 8.99 12.30 -7.85
C THR A 117 8.42 12.73 -6.52
N GLU A 118 8.66 13.99 -6.15
CA GLU A 118 8.04 14.59 -4.97
C GLU A 118 6.51 14.53 -5.03
N GLU A 119 5.93 14.86 -6.19
CA GLU A 119 4.48 14.80 -6.43
C GLU A 119 3.91 13.42 -6.12
N ARG A 120 4.56 12.35 -6.60
CA ARG A 120 4.13 10.98 -6.33
C ARG A 120 4.20 10.63 -4.85
N CYS A 121 5.20 11.14 -4.13
CA CYS A 121 5.31 10.92 -2.68
C CYS A 121 4.23 11.68 -1.90
N ARG A 122 3.93 12.93 -2.28
CA ARG A 122 2.84 13.70 -1.66
C ARG A 122 1.49 13.05 -1.92
N GLN A 123 1.28 12.53 -3.12
CA GLN A 123 0.06 11.79 -3.47
C GLN A 123 -0.07 10.51 -2.64
N ALA A 124 1.00 9.71 -2.53
CA ALA A 124 1.03 8.50 -1.71
C ALA A 124 0.70 8.79 -0.23
N LEU A 125 1.24 9.88 0.33
CA LEU A 125 0.91 10.32 1.70
C LEU A 125 -0.58 10.66 1.84
N SER A 126 -1.12 11.45 0.91
CA SER A 126 -2.53 11.84 0.93
C SER A 126 -3.45 10.63 0.82
N ASP A 127 -3.19 9.75 -0.15
CA ASP A 127 -4.02 8.57 -0.38
C ASP A 127 -3.94 7.59 0.80
N THR A 128 -2.74 7.40 1.37
CA THR A 128 -2.57 6.52 2.53
C THR A 128 -3.26 7.09 3.77
N LYS A 129 -3.26 8.42 3.95
CA LYS A 129 -4.04 9.06 5.02
C LYS A 129 -5.53 8.75 4.85
N THR A 130 -6.09 8.95 3.65
CA THR A 130 -7.49 8.64 3.36
C THR A 130 -7.81 7.16 3.59
N LEU A 131 -6.90 6.25 3.19
CA LEU A 131 -7.02 4.83 3.49
C LEU A 131 -7.11 4.59 4.99
N CYS A 132 -6.18 5.15 5.77
CA CYS A 132 -6.15 4.99 7.23
C CYS A 132 -7.44 5.48 7.90
N GLU A 133 -7.94 6.66 7.51
CA GLU A 133 -9.22 7.20 8.00
C GLU A 133 -10.37 6.25 7.65
N THR A 134 -10.43 5.75 6.40
CA THR A 134 -11.46 4.80 5.96
C THR A 134 -11.39 3.47 6.71
N VAL A 135 -10.19 2.97 7.01
CA VAL A 135 -9.99 1.74 7.80
C VAL A 135 -10.56 1.91 9.20
N VAL A 136 -10.33 3.05 9.84
CA VAL A 136 -10.90 3.34 11.17
C VAL A 136 -12.43 3.34 11.08
N ASP A 137 -13.00 4.03 10.09
CA ASP A 137 -14.45 4.13 9.92
C ASP A 137 -15.13 2.79 9.65
N VAL A 138 -14.48 1.89 8.90
CA VAL A 138 -15.04 0.57 8.54
C VAL A 138 -14.86 -0.48 9.63
N MET A 139 -13.83 -0.32 10.48
CA MET A 139 -13.56 -1.26 11.58
C MET A 139 -14.31 -0.89 12.87
N HIS A 140 -14.81 0.33 13.01
CA HIS A 140 -15.68 0.76 14.13
C HIS A 140 -17.08 0.11 14.07
#